data_AF-A0A176VRQ0-F1
#
_entry.id   AF-A0A176VRQ0-F1
#
_cell.length_a   1.000
_cell.length_b   1.000
_cell.length_c   1.000
_cell.angle_alpha   90.00
_cell.angle_beta   90.00
_cell.angle_gamma   90.00
#
_symmetry.space_group_name_H-M   'P 1'
#
loop_
_entity.id
_entity.type
_entity.pdbx_description
1 polymer ?
#
loop_
_entity_poly.entity_id
_entity_poly.type
_entity_poly.pdbx_seq_one_letter_code
_entity_poly.pdbx_strand_id
1 'polypeptide(L)'
;MEVARMCASASSSAVLRSASALSTKQMNGEAVRISMRTSDRLRTAPASSRPGSCRCLDVNWILEEGLVFMRHVGGADGEAIEDPEGLLGRPEGPGLISRNLVMRKFKDETDKKVAMEKALKLEAEQRKAAREAREQPSTHSGLIEYFLMTDPVDMQFEISRCRPLLTDDFRRFLVSEIGTIRLALDKMTPEKELRLETLLTLQKTLEEGVVAHDKLTANISHAKENLVKILTSKDKKATLLELAGENKVNKGLLVLLDENIAAASYAGQDQMAEYMKKIREAMVKYITV
;
A
#
# COMPACT_ATOMS: atom_id res chain seq x y z
N MET A 1 51.14 39.38 6.04
CA MET A 1 50.85 39.50 7.48
C MET A 1 49.35 39.29 7.59
N GLU A 2 48.91 38.09 7.94
CA GLU A 2 48.36 37.80 9.30
C GLU A 2 47.29 38.84 9.66
N VAL A 3 46.02 38.50 9.86
CA VAL A 3 45.53 37.68 10.97
C VAL A 3 44.12 37.17 10.64
N ALA A 4 43.86 35.86 10.78
CA ALA A 4 42.52 35.35 11.07
C ALA A 4 42.62 33.96 11.71
N ARG A 5 42.68 33.92 13.05
CA ARG A 5 42.48 32.71 13.85
C ARG A 5 41.57 33.04 15.04
N MET A 6 40.55 32.20 15.18
CA MET A 6 40.02 31.62 16.42
C MET A 6 38.87 32.30 17.20
N CYS A 7 38.05 31.37 17.73
CA CYS A 7 37.02 31.42 18.79
C CYS A 7 35.61 31.85 18.34
N ALA A 8 34.58 30.99 18.28
CA ALA A 8 34.05 29.95 19.17
C ALA A 8 33.34 30.47 20.44
N SER A 9 32.08 30.02 20.58
CA SER A 9 31.23 29.83 21.79
C SER A 9 30.60 31.03 22.52
N ALA A 10 29.25 31.01 22.56
CA ALA A 10 28.34 31.22 23.71
C ALA A 10 26.99 31.76 23.18
N SER A 11 25.94 30.95 23.03
CA SER A 11 24.95 30.53 24.04
C SER A 11 24.00 31.61 24.56
N SER A 12 22.71 31.29 24.43
CA SER A 12 21.58 31.67 25.30
C SER A 12 21.24 33.15 25.48
N SER A 13 20.11 33.56 24.91
CA SER A 13 18.90 33.97 25.66
C SER A 13 17.95 34.77 24.76
N ALA A 14 16.70 34.30 24.59
CA ALA A 14 15.48 35.08 24.36
C ALA A 14 14.41 34.31 23.55
N VAL A 15 13.97 33.13 24.00
CA VAL A 15 12.65 32.59 23.59
C VAL A 15 12.00 31.90 24.79
N LEU A 16 11.54 32.70 25.75
CA LEU A 16 10.54 32.27 26.74
C LEU A 16 9.83 33.52 27.26
N ARG A 17 8.56 33.69 26.85
CA ARG A 17 7.42 34.22 27.63
C ARG A 17 6.30 34.65 26.69
N SER A 18 5.28 33.81 26.54
CA SER A 18 3.86 34.19 26.69
C SER A 18 2.94 33.08 26.16
N ALA A 19 2.82 32.00 26.93
CA ALA A 19 1.62 31.20 26.99
C ALA A 19 0.72 31.80 28.08
N SER A 20 -0.42 32.39 27.72
CA SER A 20 -1.55 32.72 28.61
C SER A 20 -2.68 33.36 27.80
N ALA A 21 -3.59 32.54 27.25
CA ALA A 21 -4.97 32.94 26.92
C ALA A 21 -5.80 31.72 26.50
N LEU A 22 -6.11 30.84 27.46
CA LEU A 22 -7.21 29.89 27.37
C LEU A 22 -8.22 30.32 28.45
N SER A 23 -9.36 30.85 28.02
CA SER A 23 -10.47 31.17 28.92
C SER A 23 -11.82 30.96 28.22
N THR A 24 -12.49 29.91 28.67
CA THR A 24 -13.93 29.76 28.87
C THR A 24 -14.92 30.11 27.76
N LYS A 25 -15.67 29.09 27.31
CA LYS A 25 -17.14 29.13 27.32
C LYS A 25 -17.73 27.73 27.44
N GLN A 26 -18.47 27.53 28.54
CA GLN A 26 -19.44 26.48 28.77
C GLN A 26 -20.58 26.54 27.73
N MET A 27 -21.27 25.42 27.49
CA MET A 27 -22.70 25.23 27.75
C MET A 27 -23.13 23.79 27.42
N ASN A 28 -23.66 23.11 28.45
CA ASN A 28 -24.79 22.16 28.48
C ASN A 28 -24.67 20.88 27.63
N GLY A 29 -24.82 19.65 28.14
CA GLY A 29 -25.67 19.18 29.24
C GLY A 29 -26.81 18.34 28.67
N GLU A 30 -26.56 17.05 28.38
CA GLU A 30 -27.62 16.03 28.30
C GLU A 30 -27.01 14.63 28.40
N ALA A 31 -27.47 13.87 29.39
CA ALA A 31 -27.08 12.50 29.66
C ALA A 31 -28.08 11.54 29.02
N VAL A 32 -27.62 10.58 28.21
CA VAL A 32 -28.43 9.43 27.82
C VAL A 32 -27.58 8.16 27.97
N ARG A 33 -27.92 7.37 28.99
CA ARG A 33 -27.54 5.97 29.15
C ARG A 33 -28.19 5.14 28.05
N ILE A 34 -27.44 4.28 27.36
CA ILE A 34 -28.04 3.10 26.72
C ILE A 34 -27.23 1.85 27.10
N SER A 35 -27.99 0.91 27.66
CA SER A 35 -27.64 -0.37 28.27
C SER A 35 -27.21 -1.41 27.24
N MET A 36 -26.22 -2.23 27.63
CA MET A 36 -25.98 -3.55 27.06
C MET A 36 -27.23 -4.43 27.21
N ARG A 37 -27.62 -5.14 26.14
CA ARG A 37 -28.36 -6.41 26.25
C ARG A 37 -27.95 -7.37 25.13
N THR A 38 -27.26 -8.41 25.56
CA THR A 38 -27.17 -9.74 24.96
C THR A 38 -28.54 -10.34 24.70
N SER A 39 -28.71 -11.09 23.61
CA SER A 39 -29.69 -12.17 23.51
C SER A 39 -29.30 -13.16 22.43
N ASP A 40 -28.86 -14.33 22.88
CA ASP A 40 -28.90 -15.60 22.17
C ASP A 40 -30.34 -15.97 21.76
N ARG A 41 -30.49 -16.61 20.59
CA ARG A 41 -31.48 -17.69 20.40
C ARG A 41 -31.12 -18.57 19.18
N LEU A 42 -30.70 -19.78 19.49
CA LEU A 42 -30.63 -20.95 18.60
C LEU A 42 -32.01 -21.62 18.46
N ARG A 43 -32.36 -22.08 17.24
CA ARG A 43 -32.98 -23.40 16.90
C ARG A 43 -33.36 -23.49 15.41
N THR A 44 -32.65 -24.29 14.59
CA THR A 44 -32.93 -25.68 14.08
C THR A 44 -33.75 -25.76 12.77
N ALA A 45 -33.03 -26.07 11.66
CA ALA A 45 -33.22 -27.07 10.56
C ALA A 45 -34.64 -27.55 10.12
N PRO A 46 -34.90 -27.98 8.85
CA PRO A 46 -34.02 -28.87 8.06
C PRO A 46 -33.95 -28.68 6.52
N ALA A 47 -33.18 -29.59 5.91
CA ALA A 47 -32.60 -29.63 4.56
C ALA A 47 -33.53 -30.02 3.40
N SER A 48 -33.18 -29.60 2.17
CA SER A 48 -33.20 -30.46 0.98
C SER A 48 -32.43 -29.86 -0.24
N SER A 49 -31.67 -30.75 -0.89
CA SER A 49 -31.21 -30.78 -2.31
C SER A 49 -30.42 -29.61 -2.95
N ARG A 50 -29.16 -29.94 -3.30
CA ARG A 50 -28.21 -29.29 -4.25
C ARG A 50 -28.74 -29.26 -5.71
N PRO A 51 -27.98 -28.78 -6.73
CA PRO A 51 -26.82 -27.87 -6.79
C PRO A 51 -27.00 -26.70 -7.79
N GLY A 52 -26.22 -25.62 -7.66
CA GLY A 52 -26.15 -24.60 -8.72
C GLY A 52 -25.05 -23.58 -8.45
N SER A 53 -24.09 -23.52 -9.34
CA SER A 53 -22.84 -22.75 -9.29
C SER A 53 -23.02 -21.26 -8.96
N CYS A 54 -22.42 -20.79 -7.87
CA CYS A 54 -22.03 -19.39 -7.72
C CYS A 54 -20.60 -19.24 -8.26
N ARG A 55 -20.47 -18.67 -9.46
CA ARG A 55 -19.22 -18.05 -9.90
C ARG A 55 -19.27 -16.58 -9.55
N CYS A 56 -18.36 -16.20 -8.67
CA CYS A 56 -17.92 -14.84 -8.47
C CYS A 56 -17.18 -14.37 -9.74
N LEU A 57 -17.67 -13.29 -10.32
CA LEU A 57 -16.95 -12.19 -10.97
C LEU A 57 -15.51 -12.50 -11.43
N ASP A 58 -15.38 -12.98 -12.67
CA ASP A 58 -14.20 -12.72 -13.50
C ASP A 58 -14.44 -11.44 -14.29
N VAL A 59 -13.71 -10.38 -13.93
CA VAL A 59 -13.60 -9.15 -14.71
C VAL A 59 -12.58 -9.42 -15.81
N ASN A 60 -13.06 -9.76 -17.01
CA ASN A 60 -12.22 -9.84 -18.20
C ASN A 60 -12.46 -8.61 -19.08
N TRP A 61 -11.48 -7.72 -19.10
CA TRP A 61 -11.37 -6.67 -20.10
C TRP A 61 -10.93 -7.32 -21.41
N ILE A 62 -11.88 -7.56 -22.31
CA ILE A 62 -11.59 -7.78 -23.73
C ILE A 62 -12.32 -6.68 -24.48
N LEU A 63 -11.52 -5.71 -24.92
CA LEU A 63 -11.83 -4.83 -26.04
C LEU A 63 -11.85 -5.72 -27.30
N GLU A 64 -13.02 -6.07 -27.77
CA GLU A 64 -13.24 -6.36 -29.19
C GLU A 64 -14.75 -6.27 -29.50
N GLU A 65 -15.00 -6.01 -30.77
CA GLU A 65 -16.18 -5.37 -31.32
C GLU A 65 -17.50 -6.11 -31.05
N GLY A 66 -18.56 -5.35 -30.72
CA GLY A 66 -19.89 -5.92 -30.54
C GLY A 66 -20.83 -4.97 -29.82
N LEU A 67 -21.38 -4.01 -30.57
CA LEU A 67 -22.51 -3.20 -30.13
C LEU A 67 -23.74 -4.12 -29.99
N VAL A 68 -23.92 -4.76 -28.82
CA VAL A 68 -25.11 -5.56 -28.54
C VAL A 68 -26.26 -4.60 -28.26
N PHE A 69 -27.03 -4.35 -29.32
CA PHE A 69 -28.29 -3.64 -29.31
C PHE A 69 -29.28 -4.37 -28.38
N MET A 70 -29.52 -3.82 -27.20
CA MET A 70 -30.46 -4.35 -26.22
C MET A 70 -31.89 -4.06 -26.71
N ARG A 71 -32.42 -4.96 -27.54
CA ARG A 71 -33.81 -4.94 -28.03
C ARG A 71 -34.76 -5.10 -26.83
N HIS A 72 -35.35 -4.00 -26.36
CA HIS A 72 -36.57 -4.07 -25.57
C HIS A 72 -37.71 -4.46 -26.51
N VAL A 73 -38.31 -5.62 -26.25
CA VAL A 73 -39.51 -6.08 -26.96
C VAL A 73 -40.72 -5.73 -26.10
N GLY A 74 -41.56 -4.85 -26.65
CA GLY A 74 -43.00 -4.89 -26.44
C GLY A 74 -43.62 -3.74 -25.64
N GLY A 75 -44.34 -2.86 -26.35
CA GLY A 75 -45.54 -2.24 -25.79
C GLY A 75 -45.74 -0.74 -26.02
N ALA A 76 -45.84 -0.30 -27.27
CA ALA A 76 -46.77 0.75 -27.71
C ALA A 76 -46.63 0.95 -29.23
N ASP A 77 -47.69 0.65 -29.95
CA ASP A 77 -47.80 0.84 -31.39
C ASP A 77 -47.79 2.35 -31.70
N GLY A 78 -46.70 2.81 -32.30
CA GLY A 78 -46.55 4.13 -32.88
C GLY A 78 -45.35 4.08 -33.82
N GLU A 79 -45.60 4.26 -35.12
CA GLU A 79 -44.56 4.30 -36.15
C GLU A 79 -43.43 5.25 -35.73
N ALA A 80 -42.24 4.69 -35.45
CA ALA A 80 -41.04 5.47 -35.29
C ALA A 80 -40.63 5.96 -36.68
N ILE A 81 -40.98 7.21 -36.97
CA ILE A 81 -40.44 7.96 -38.10
C ILE A 81 -38.93 8.02 -37.89
N GLU A 82 -38.16 7.23 -38.65
CA GLU A 82 -36.71 7.43 -38.75
C GLU A 82 -36.48 8.84 -39.30
N ASP A 83 -35.81 9.69 -38.54
CA ASP A 83 -35.45 11.06 -38.91
C ASP A 83 -34.11 11.03 -39.69
N PRO A 84 -34.13 11.09 -41.03
CA PRO A 84 -32.92 10.95 -41.85
C PRO A 84 -31.99 12.18 -41.78
N GLU A 85 -32.43 13.29 -41.18
CA GLU A 85 -31.66 14.55 -41.12
C GLU A 85 -31.34 15.01 -39.68
N GLY A 86 -31.76 14.26 -38.66
CA GLY A 86 -31.46 14.57 -37.25
C GLY A 86 -32.04 15.91 -36.77
N LEU A 87 -33.08 16.41 -37.45
CA LEU A 87 -33.75 17.69 -37.20
C LEU A 87 -34.69 17.63 -35.99
N LEU A 88 -35.25 16.47 -35.70
CA LEU A 88 -36.07 16.20 -34.53
C LEU A 88 -35.12 15.77 -33.40
N GLY A 89 -34.66 16.75 -32.63
CA GLY A 89 -33.75 16.54 -31.49
C GLY A 89 -34.22 15.44 -30.53
N ARG A 90 -33.30 15.00 -29.65
CA ARG A 90 -33.48 13.85 -28.76
C ARG A 90 -34.90 13.83 -28.10
N PRO A 91 -35.65 12.72 -28.15
CA PRO A 91 -37.06 12.67 -27.74
C PRO A 91 -37.29 13.21 -26.33
N GLU A 92 -38.27 14.11 -26.19
CA GLU A 92 -38.70 14.77 -24.95
C GLU A 92 -39.59 13.86 -24.07
N GLY A 93 -39.13 12.62 -23.82
CA GLY A 93 -39.84 11.70 -22.94
C GLY A 93 -39.77 12.11 -21.47
N PRO A 94 -40.79 11.77 -20.64
CA PRO A 94 -40.76 12.01 -19.20
C PRO A 94 -39.56 11.29 -18.56
N GLY A 95 -38.76 12.02 -17.77
CA GLY A 95 -37.56 11.48 -17.11
C GLY A 95 -36.23 12.11 -17.52
N LEU A 96 -36.22 13.09 -18.45
CA LEU A 96 -35.01 13.82 -18.84
C LEU A 96 -34.30 14.49 -17.65
N ILE A 97 -35.08 15.07 -16.73
CA ILE A 97 -34.58 15.69 -15.50
C ILE A 97 -33.88 14.63 -14.63
N SER A 98 -34.52 13.48 -14.40
CA SER A 98 -33.95 12.38 -13.63
C SER A 98 -32.66 11.84 -14.27
N ARG A 99 -32.63 11.66 -15.60
CA ARG A 99 -31.43 11.24 -16.32
C ARG A 99 -30.29 12.27 -16.20
N ASN A 100 -30.59 13.56 -16.34
CA ASN A 100 -29.59 14.62 -16.21
C ASN A 100 -29.07 14.76 -14.78
N LEU A 101 -29.92 14.57 -13.76
CA LEU A 101 -29.50 14.52 -12.36
C LEU A 101 -28.58 13.33 -12.09
N VAL A 102 -28.88 12.17 -12.66
CA VAL A 102 -28.03 10.98 -12.56
C VAL A 102 -26.68 11.22 -13.26
N MET A 103 -26.68 11.77 -14.48
CA MET A 103 -25.44 12.11 -15.20
C MET A 103 -24.60 13.17 -14.48
N ARG A 104 -25.22 14.15 -13.83
CA ARG A 104 -24.51 15.14 -12.99
C ARG A 104 -23.88 14.47 -11.77
N LYS A 105 -24.62 13.62 -11.06
CA LYS A 105 -24.08 12.86 -9.92
C LYS A 105 -22.88 11.99 -10.32
N PHE A 106 -22.95 11.31 -11.46
CA PHE A 106 -21.82 10.53 -11.97
C PHE A 106 -20.61 11.41 -12.27
N LYS A 107 -20.80 12.58 -12.89
CA LYS A 107 -19.72 13.55 -13.14
C LYS A 107 -19.11 14.07 -11.84
N ASP A 108 -19.95 14.46 -10.88
CA ASP A 108 -19.47 14.92 -9.57
C ASP A 108 -18.71 13.81 -8.83
N GLU A 109 -19.14 12.55 -8.92
CA GLU A 109 -18.44 11.40 -8.37
C GLU A 109 -17.12 11.12 -9.09
N THR A 110 -17.06 11.24 -10.41
CA THR A 110 -15.80 11.09 -11.16
C THR A 110 -14.83 12.22 -10.82
N ASP A 111 -15.32 13.46 -10.71
CA ASP A 111 -14.48 14.62 -10.38
C ASP A 111 -13.95 14.52 -8.94
N LYS A 112 -14.76 14.05 -8.00
CA LYS A 112 -14.33 13.74 -6.63
C LYS A 112 -13.28 12.63 -6.59
N LYS A 113 -13.46 11.56 -7.37
CA LYS A 113 -12.46 10.48 -7.47
C LYS A 113 -11.14 10.99 -8.02
N VAL A 114 -11.17 11.77 -9.10
CA VAL A 114 -9.98 12.37 -9.71
C VAL A 114 -9.30 13.35 -8.76
N ALA A 115 -10.06 14.18 -8.03
CA ALA A 115 -9.51 15.11 -7.05
C ALA A 115 -8.85 14.38 -5.86
N MET A 116 -9.49 13.32 -5.36
CA MET A 116 -8.94 12.48 -4.29
C MET A 116 -7.66 11.78 -4.75
N GLU A 117 -7.65 11.20 -5.95
CA GLU A 117 -6.45 10.54 -6.51
C GLU A 117 -5.28 11.51 -6.65
N LYS A 118 -5.54 12.74 -7.12
CA LYS A 118 -4.51 13.79 -7.20
C LYS A 118 -3.97 14.18 -5.83
N ALA A 119 -4.84 14.30 -4.82
CA ALA A 119 -4.43 14.60 -3.45
C ALA A 119 -3.55 13.49 -2.86
N LEU A 120 -3.93 12.22 -3.05
CA LEU A 120 -3.14 11.07 -2.61
C LEU A 120 -1.76 11.01 -3.30
N LYS A 121 -1.67 11.34 -4.58
CA LYS A 121 -0.39 11.41 -5.30
C LYS A 121 0.51 12.50 -4.74
N LEU A 122 -0.04 13.70 -4.52
CA LEU A 122 0.72 14.81 -3.94
C LEU A 122 1.24 14.47 -2.53
N GLU A 123 0.40 13.86 -1.69
CA GLU A 123 0.81 13.42 -0.36
C GLU A 123 1.91 12.35 -0.42
N ALA A 124 1.79 11.39 -1.34
CA ALA A 124 2.79 10.36 -1.57
C ALA A 124 4.13 10.96 -2.05
N GLU A 125 4.10 11.96 -2.93
CA GLU A 125 5.27 12.68 -3.41
C GLU A 125 5.94 13.50 -2.30
N GLN A 126 5.16 14.21 -1.49
CA GLN A 126 5.67 14.93 -0.32
C GLN A 126 6.33 13.98 0.68
N ARG A 127 5.70 12.82 0.95
CA ARG A 127 6.27 11.79 1.82
C ARG A 127 7.56 11.23 1.23
N LYS A 128 7.61 11.00 -0.08
CA LYS A 128 8.83 10.55 -0.78
C LYS A 128 9.95 11.60 -0.67
N ALA A 129 9.65 12.87 -0.91
CA ALA A 129 10.62 13.96 -0.78
C ALA A 129 11.13 14.09 0.66
N ALA A 130 10.26 13.93 1.66
CA ALA A 130 10.65 13.92 3.07
C ALA A 130 11.62 12.77 3.41
N ARG A 131 11.38 11.57 2.87
CA ARG A 131 12.31 10.42 3.03
C ARG A 131 13.67 10.67 2.38
N GLU A 132 13.67 11.22 1.17
CA GLU A 132 14.90 11.52 0.43
C GLU A 132 15.73 12.61 1.11
N ALA A 133 15.07 13.60 1.73
CA ALA A 133 15.73 14.66 2.49
C ALA A 133 16.37 14.19 3.80
N ARG A 134 15.98 13.03 4.35
CA ARG A 134 16.60 12.46 5.56
C ARG A 134 17.98 11.88 5.23
N GLU A 135 18.97 12.27 6.03
CA GLU A 135 20.33 11.74 5.98
C GLU A 135 20.50 10.57 6.94
N GLN A 136 21.22 9.53 6.49
CA GLN A 136 21.51 8.36 7.31
C GLN A 136 22.67 8.67 8.25
N PRO A 137 22.53 8.43 9.56
CA PRO A 137 23.62 8.61 10.50
C PRO A 137 24.67 7.50 10.34
N SER A 138 25.94 7.85 10.50
CA SER A 138 27.07 6.91 10.43
C SER A 138 27.44 6.27 11.78
N THR A 139 26.90 6.78 12.89
CA THR A 139 27.26 6.36 14.25
C THR A 139 26.15 5.52 14.88
N HIS A 140 26.50 4.48 15.65
CA HIS A 140 25.52 3.59 16.30
C HIS A 140 24.52 4.33 17.20
N SER A 141 24.97 5.29 18.02
CA SER A 141 24.07 6.10 18.86
C SER A 141 23.16 7.01 18.02
N GLY A 142 23.71 7.62 16.96
CA GLY A 142 22.94 8.41 16.01
C GLY A 142 21.88 7.58 15.30
N LEU A 143 22.16 6.31 15.01
CA LEU A 143 21.22 5.38 14.39
C LEU A 143 20.05 5.05 15.32
N ILE A 144 20.29 4.90 16.63
CA ILE A 144 19.22 4.73 17.62
C ILE A 144 18.32 5.97 17.63
N GLU A 145 18.88 7.17 17.80
CA GLU A 145 18.08 8.39 17.83
C GLU A 145 17.32 8.63 16.52
N TYR A 146 17.93 8.29 15.39
CA TYR A 146 17.28 8.36 14.08
C TYR A 146 16.03 7.49 14.02
N PHE A 147 16.11 6.22 14.46
CA PHE A 147 14.93 5.36 14.47
C PHE A 147 13.89 5.76 15.53
N LEU A 148 14.31 6.33 16.66
CA LEU A 148 13.37 6.86 17.66
C LEU A 148 12.59 8.07 17.16
N MET A 149 13.18 8.86 16.26
CA MET A 149 12.53 9.99 15.60
C MET A 149 11.77 9.59 14.31
N THR A 150 11.86 8.32 13.90
CA THR A 150 11.23 7.84 12.67
C THR A 150 9.75 7.52 12.91
N ASP A 151 8.89 7.98 12.01
CA ASP A 151 7.47 7.66 12.03
C ASP A 151 7.26 6.14 11.80
N PRO A 152 6.37 5.48 12.55
CA PRO A 152 6.03 4.07 12.35
C PRO A 152 5.70 3.69 10.90
N VAL A 153 5.08 4.60 10.12
CA VAL A 153 4.73 4.39 8.71
C VAL A 153 5.98 4.34 7.82
N ASP A 154 7.03 5.06 8.18
CA ASP A 154 8.30 5.10 7.44
C ASP A 154 9.33 4.08 7.95
N MET A 155 9.10 3.50 9.13
CA MET A 155 10.03 2.58 9.80
C MET A 155 10.57 1.46 8.89
N GLN A 156 9.68 0.77 8.16
CA GLN A 156 10.10 -0.33 7.27
C GLN A 156 10.99 0.16 6.12
N PHE A 157 10.72 1.35 5.59
CA PHE A 157 11.53 1.95 4.54
C PHE A 157 12.91 2.30 5.06
N GLU A 158 13.01 2.95 6.22
CA GLU A 158 14.29 3.34 6.80
C GLU A 158 15.10 2.13 7.28
N ILE A 159 14.45 1.06 7.78
CA ILE A 159 15.11 -0.21 8.08
C ILE A 159 15.74 -0.81 6.83
N SER A 160 15.02 -0.80 5.70
CA SER A 160 15.52 -1.31 4.42
C SER A 160 16.71 -0.48 3.94
N ARG A 161 16.63 0.85 4.06
CA ARG A 161 17.68 1.79 3.67
C ARG A 161 18.95 1.63 4.53
N CYS A 162 18.79 1.51 5.84
CA CYS A 162 19.88 1.37 6.81
C CYS A 162 20.33 -0.09 7.01
N ARG A 163 19.80 -1.07 6.25
CA ARG A 163 20.12 -2.49 6.40
C ARG A 163 21.63 -2.80 6.44
N PRO A 164 22.50 -2.15 5.64
CA PRO A 164 23.95 -2.37 5.70
C PRO A 164 24.59 -1.93 7.03
N LEU A 165 23.98 -0.95 7.72
CA LEU A 165 24.44 -0.41 9.00
C LEU A 165 23.89 -1.18 10.20
N LEU A 166 22.79 -1.92 10.02
CA LEU A 166 22.15 -2.77 11.03
C LEU A 166 22.92 -4.10 11.21
N THR A 167 24.19 -3.99 11.58
CA THR A 167 25.10 -5.13 11.80
C THR A 167 24.91 -5.76 13.18
N ASP A 168 25.56 -6.90 13.40
CA ASP A 168 25.60 -7.58 14.69
C ASP A 168 26.30 -6.74 15.76
N ASP A 169 27.22 -5.86 15.35
CA ASP A 169 27.89 -4.90 16.24
C ASP A 169 26.90 -3.84 16.74
N PHE A 170 26.07 -3.30 15.84
CA PHE A 170 24.99 -2.39 16.22
C PHE A 170 24.01 -3.04 17.21
N ARG A 171 23.60 -4.28 16.95
CA ARG A 171 22.68 -4.99 17.86
C ARG A 171 23.30 -5.18 19.24
N ARG A 172 24.59 -5.54 19.31
CA ARG A 172 25.33 -5.64 20.57
C ARG A 172 25.39 -4.29 21.30
N PHE A 173 25.60 -3.20 20.56
CA PHE A 173 25.57 -1.84 21.12
C PHE A 173 24.20 -1.51 21.73
N LEU A 174 23.10 -1.75 21.01
CA LEU A 174 21.74 -1.50 21.50
C LEU A 174 21.42 -2.32 22.77
N VAL A 175 21.79 -3.61 22.79
CA VAL A 175 21.63 -4.47 23.97
C VAL A 175 22.47 -3.96 25.15
N SER A 176 23.66 -3.44 24.90
CA SER A 176 24.51 -2.86 25.94
C SER A 176 23.89 -1.60 26.55
N GLU A 177 23.33 -0.69 25.74
CA GLU A 177 22.63 0.50 26.26
C GLU A 177 21.42 0.11 27.11
N ILE A 178 20.61 -0.82 26.63
CA ILE A 178 19.48 -1.38 27.41
C ILE A 178 19.98 -1.98 28.74
N GLY A 179 21.10 -2.70 28.71
CA GLY A 179 21.76 -3.25 29.89
C GLY A 179 22.19 -2.17 30.89
N THR A 180 22.82 -1.09 30.42
CA THR A 180 23.25 0.01 31.30
C THR A 180 22.09 0.68 32.03
N ILE A 181 20.94 0.86 31.35
CA ILE A 181 19.74 1.44 31.96
C ILE A 181 19.13 0.47 32.97
N ARG A 182 19.05 -0.83 32.65
CA ARG A 182 18.52 -1.86 33.56
C ARG A 182 19.34 -2.02 34.84
N LEU A 183 20.67 -1.92 34.74
CA LEU A 183 21.57 -2.06 35.89
C LEU A 183 21.59 -0.83 36.79
N ALA A 184 21.10 0.32 36.32
CA ALA A 184 21.00 1.56 37.09
C ALA A 184 19.77 1.57 38.04
N LEU A 185 19.48 0.44 38.70
CA LEU A 185 18.28 0.18 39.49
C LEU A 185 18.10 1.20 40.65
N ASP A 186 19.20 1.60 41.29
CA ASP A 186 19.18 2.55 42.42
C ASP A 186 18.87 4.00 42.03
N LYS A 187 18.85 4.30 40.71
CA LYS A 187 18.63 5.66 40.16
C LYS A 187 17.57 5.66 39.07
N MET A 188 16.63 4.71 39.13
CA MET A 188 15.55 4.59 38.17
C MET A 188 14.58 5.75 38.34
N THR A 189 14.52 6.63 37.35
CA THR A 189 13.56 7.73 37.27
C THR A 189 12.49 7.35 36.25
N PRO A 190 11.26 7.92 36.35
CA PRO A 190 10.20 7.64 35.37
C PRO A 190 10.65 7.91 33.92
N GLU A 191 11.51 8.90 33.71
CA GLU A 191 12.11 9.20 32.39
C GLU A 191 12.99 8.05 31.86
N LYS A 192 13.77 7.39 32.74
CA LYS A 192 14.60 6.24 32.36
C LYS A 192 13.77 5.00 32.10
N GLU A 193 12.67 4.81 32.82
CA GLU A 193 11.70 3.73 32.58
C GLU A 193 11.07 3.87 31.20
N LEU A 194 10.60 5.08 30.86
CA LEU A 194 10.06 5.37 29.54
C LEU A 194 11.12 5.15 28.44
N ARG A 195 12.35 5.63 28.65
CA ARG A 195 13.43 5.42 27.68
C ARG A 195 13.75 3.94 27.50
N LEU A 196 13.75 3.16 28.58
CA LEU A 196 13.98 1.71 28.53
C LEU A 196 12.88 1.00 27.72
N GLU A 197 11.62 1.31 27.98
CA GLU A 197 10.49 0.75 27.22
C GLU A 197 10.57 1.09 25.73
N THR A 198 10.91 2.34 25.43
CA THR A 198 11.06 2.82 24.05
C THR A 198 12.20 2.07 23.34
N LEU A 199 13.35 1.89 23.98
CA LEU A 199 14.48 1.15 23.40
C LEU A 199 14.19 -0.34 23.21
N LEU A 200 13.44 -0.97 24.12
CA LEU A 200 13.01 -2.36 23.99
C LEU A 200 12.03 -2.55 22.82
N THR A 201 11.11 -1.60 22.67
CA THR A 201 10.17 -1.59 21.55
C THR A 201 10.94 -1.40 20.24
N LEU A 202 11.89 -0.46 20.20
CA LEU A 202 12.76 -0.26 19.05
C LEU A 202 13.54 -1.54 18.70
N GLN A 203 14.20 -2.16 19.68
CA GLN A 203 14.94 -3.41 19.47
C GLN A 203 14.07 -4.46 18.76
N LYS A 204 12.86 -4.70 19.28
CA LYS A 204 11.94 -5.67 18.69
C LYS A 204 11.54 -5.29 17.27
N THR A 205 11.18 -4.03 17.03
CA THR A 205 10.79 -3.56 15.68
C THR A 205 11.93 -3.69 14.67
N LEU A 206 13.18 -3.44 15.07
CA LEU A 206 14.34 -3.60 14.21
C LEU A 206 14.64 -5.07 13.92
N GLU A 207 14.54 -5.96 14.92
CA GLU A 207 14.72 -7.39 14.73
C GLU A 207 13.68 -7.98 13.76
N GLU A 208 12.40 -7.67 13.95
CA GLU A 208 11.32 -8.10 13.06
C GLU A 208 11.47 -7.52 11.65
N GLY A 209 11.81 -6.23 11.55
CA GLY A 209 12.00 -5.53 10.28
C GLY A 209 13.17 -6.05 9.46
N VAL A 210 14.32 -6.33 10.10
CA VAL A 210 15.49 -6.92 9.42
C VAL A 210 15.17 -8.32 8.90
N VAL A 211 14.52 -9.16 9.70
CA VAL A 211 14.12 -10.50 9.28
C VAL A 211 13.12 -10.44 8.12
N ALA A 212 12.16 -9.52 8.16
CA ALA A 212 11.21 -9.33 7.08
C ALA A 212 11.91 -8.87 5.79
N HIS A 213 12.81 -7.90 5.89
CA HIS A 213 13.59 -7.40 4.75
C HIS A 213 14.44 -8.51 4.10
N ASP A 214 15.15 -9.31 4.90
CA ASP A 214 16.01 -10.37 4.40
C ASP A 214 15.21 -11.48 3.71
N LYS A 215 14.04 -11.83 4.27
CA LYS A 215 13.10 -12.76 3.63
C LYS A 215 12.58 -12.22 2.30
N LEU A 216 12.21 -10.94 2.23
CA LEU A 216 11.77 -10.30 0.99
C LEU A 216 12.87 -10.31 -0.08
N THR A 217 14.10 -9.97 0.32
CA THR A 217 15.27 -9.98 -0.57
C THR A 217 15.56 -11.37 -1.11
N ALA A 218 15.54 -12.40 -0.26
CA ALA A 218 15.71 -13.79 -0.66
C ALA A 218 14.60 -14.27 -1.62
N ASN A 219 13.34 -13.88 -1.36
CA ASN A 219 12.23 -14.22 -2.24
C ASN A 219 12.40 -13.61 -3.63
N ILE A 220 12.87 -12.36 -3.71
CA ILE A 220 13.14 -11.69 -4.99
C ILE A 220 14.31 -12.36 -5.74
N SER A 221 15.39 -12.71 -5.04
CA SER A 221 16.53 -13.41 -5.67
C SER A 221 16.14 -14.78 -6.21
N HIS A 222 15.38 -15.57 -5.43
CA HIS A 222 14.88 -16.87 -5.88
C HIS A 222 13.89 -16.74 -7.04
N ALA A 223 13.02 -15.73 -7.02
CA ALA A 223 12.11 -15.47 -8.13
C ALA A 223 12.90 -15.12 -9.42
N LYS A 224 13.95 -14.32 -9.32
CA LYS A 224 14.84 -14.03 -10.46
C LYS A 224 15.49 -15.31 -11.00
N GLU A 225 16.06 -16.16 -10.14
CA GLU A 225 16.68 -17.43 -10.54
C GLU A 225 15.68 -18.35 -11.26
N ASN A 226 14.46 -18.46 -10.72
CA ASN A 226 13.39 -19.27 -11.32
C ASN A 226 12.94 -18.72 -12.67
N LEU A 227 12.84 -17.39 -12.80
CA LEU A 227 12.48 -16.73 -14.06
C LEU A 227 13.54 -16.98 -15.14
N VAL A 228 14.82 -16.86 -14.79
CA VAL A 228 15.93 -17.19 -15.71
C VAL A 228 15.85 -18.65 -16.15
N LYS A 229 15.61 -19.59 -15.22
CA LYS A 229 15.43 -21.01 -15.57
C LYS A 229 14.28 -21.23 -16.56
N ILE A 230 13.12 -20.59 -16.34
CA ILE A 230 11.96 -20.70 -17.23
C ILE A 230 12.26 -20.12 -18.61
N LEU A 231 12.89 -18.94 -18.69
CA LEU A 231 13.14 -18.28 -19.97
C LEU A 231 14.22 -18.96 -20.81
N THR A 232 15.21 -19.58 -20.15
CA THR A 232 16.32 -20.28 -20.81
C THR A 232 16.04 -21.75 -21.12
N SER A 233 15.00 -22.36 -20.53
CA SER A 233 14.73 -23.77 -20.74
C SER A 233 14.20 -24.07 -22.14
N LYS A 234 14.58 -25.25 -22.65
CA LYS A 234 14.07 -25.77 -23.93
C LYS A 234 12.56 -26.03 -23.84
N ASP A 235 12.13 -26.69 -22.77
CA ASP A 235 10.74 -27.09 -22.53
C ASP A 235 10.10 -26.31 -21.37
N LYS A 236 9.67 -25.08 -21.67
CA LYS A 236 9.09 -24.14 -20.70
C LYS A 236 7.93 -24.71 -19.88
N LYS A 237 7.05 -25.48 -20.54
CA LYS A 237 5.89 -26.10 -19.87
C LYS A 237 6.32 -27.13 -18.83
N ALA A 238 7.32 -27.95 -19.14
CA ALA A 238 7.83 -28.96 -18.22
C ALA A 238 8.54 -28.31 -17.03
N THR A 239 9.39 -27.32 -17.29
CA THR A 239 10.07 -26.55 -16.23
C THR A 239 9.09 -25.81 -15.33
N LEU A 240 8.01 -25.26 -15.91
CA LEU A 240 6.98 -24.57 -15.16
C LEU A 240 6.17 -25.54 -14.28
N LEU A 241 5.86 -26.74 -14.77
CA LEU A 241 5.23 -27.81 -13.98
C LEU A 241 6.12 -28.29 -12.83
N GLU A 242 7.42 -28.45 -13.08
CA GLU A 242 8.41 -28.79 -12.05
C GLU A 242 8.45 -27.73 -10.95
N LEU A 243 8.62 -26.45 -11.32
CA LEU A 243 8.65 -25.34 -10.37
C LEU A 243 7.32 -25.14 -9.64
N ALA A 244 6.18 -25.42 -10.30
CA ALA A 244 4.87 -25.40 -9.67
C ALA A 244 4.74 -26.51 -8.62
N GLY A 245 5.25 -27.72 -8.92
CA GLY A 245 5.29 -28.83 -7.96
C GLY A 245 6.13 -28.53 -6.71
N GLU A 246 7.17 -27.71 -6.86
CA GLU A 246 8.01 -27.24 -5.75
C GLU A 246 7.44 -26.00 -5.01
N ASN A 247 6.24 -25.53 -5.35
CA ASN A 247 5.64 -24.27 -4.84
C ASN A 247 6.52 -23.02 -5.07
N LYS A 248 7.34 -23.03 -6.13
CA LYS A 248 8.25 -21.92 -6.47
C LYS A 248 7.62 -20.90 -7.43
N VAL A 249 6.40 -21.16 -7.90
CA VAL A 249 5.60 -20.22 -8.70
C VAL A 249 4.78 -19.35 -7.75
N ASN A 250 5.34 -18.21 -7.36
CA ASN A 250 4.74 -17.28 -6.40
C ASN A 250 4.37 -15.93 -7.04
N LYS A 251 3.61 -15.11 -6.31
CA LYS A 251 3.21 -13.76 -6.78
C LYS A 251 4.42 -12.88 -7.12
N GLY A 252 5.52 -13.00 -6.38
CA GLY A 252 6.75 -12.23 -6.65
C GLY A 252 7.34 -12.53 -8.04
N LEU A 253 7.30 -13.79 -8.46
CA LEU A 253 7.74 -14.21 -9.79
C LEU A 253 6.90 -13.60 -10.92
N LEU A 254 5.58 -13.46 -10.72
CA LEU A 254 4.72 -12.76 -11.69
C LEU A 254 5.04 -11.27 -11.78
N VAL A 255 5.18 -10.59 -10.64
CA VAL A 255 5.46 -9.15 -10.62
C VAL A 255 6.75 -8.85 -11.38
N LEU A 256 7.80 -9.65 -11.16
CA LEU A 256 9.05 -9.51 -11.91
C LEU A 256 8.88 -9.76 -13.42
N LEU A 257 8.02 -10.71 -13.81
CA LEU A 257 7.71 -10.93 -15.23
C LEU A 257 6.93 -9.75 -15.83
N ASP A 258 6.01 -9.15 -15.08
CA ASP A 258 5.21 -7.99 -15.51
C ASP A 258 6.08 -6.74 -15.70
N GLU A 259 7.03 -6.50 -14.77
CA GLU A 259 8.04 -5.44 -14.90
C GLU A 259 8.91 -5.65 -16.15
N ASN A 260 9.34 -6.88 -16.43
CA ASN A 260 10.12 -7.20 -17.62
C ASN A 260 9.32 -7.04 -18.92
N ILE A 261 8.03 -7.39 -18.92
CA ILE A 261 7.13 -7.18 -20.07
C ILE A 261 6.98 -5.68 -20.33
N ALA A 262 6.75 -4.88 -19.30
CA ALA A 262 6.63 -3.43 -19.41
C ALA A 262 7.93 -2.81 -19.94
N ALA A 263 9.09 -3.22 -19.41
CA ALA A 263 10.39 -2.76 -19.87
C ALA A 263 10.67 -3.14 -21.34
N ALA A 264 10.35 -4.36 -21.76
CA ALA A 264 10.51 -4.80 -23.14
C ALA A 264 9.58 -4.04 -24.09
N SER A 265 8.35 -3.76 -23.66
CA SER A 265 7.39 -2.96 -24.44
C SER A 265 7.87 -1.52 -24.60
N TYR A 266 8.39 -0.91 -23.53
CA TYR A 266 8.99 0.43 -23.58
C TYR A 266 10.23 0.49 -24.48
N ALA A 267 11.01 -0.59 -24.54
CA ALA A 267 12.18 -0.71 -25.41
C ALA A 267 11.84 -1.06 -26.88
N GLY A 268 10.56 -1.17 -27.25
CA GLY A 268 10.12 -1.53 -28.61
C GLY A 268 10.42 -2.99 -29.00
N GLN A 269 10.62 -3.88 -28.03
CA GLN A 269 10.88 -5.31 -28.25
C GLN A 269 9.57 -6.12 -28.19
N ASP A 270 8.64 -5.82 -29.09
CA ASP A 270 7.26 -6.34 -29.05
C ASP A 270 7.20 -7.87 -29.09
N GLN A 271 8.05 -8.51 -29.88
CA GLN A 271 8.13 -9.97 -29.98
C GLN A 271 8.52 -10.62 -28.64
N MET A 272 9.43 -10.00 -27.89
CA MET A 272 9.85 -10.48 -26.57
C MET A 272 8.76 -10.25 -25.54
N ALA A 273 8.09 -9.09 -25.60
CA ALA A 273 6.97 -8.77 -24.72
C ALA A 273 5.79 -9.74 -24.92
N GLU A 274 5.40 -10.03 -26.17
CA GLU A 274 4.36 -11.01 -26.49
C GLU A 274 4.72 -12.43 -26.02
N TYR A 275 5.98 -12.82 -26.23
CA TYR A 275 6.46 -14.12 -25.78
C TYR A 275 6.41 -14.25 -24.24
N MET A 276 6.83 -13.22 -23.50
CA MET A 276 6.72 -13.20 -22.04
C MET A 276 5.27 -13.15 -21.53
N LYS A 277 4.36 -12.45 -22.23
CA LYS A 277 2.91 -12.47 -21.93
C LYS A 277 2.32 -13.88 -22.01
N LYS A 278 2.68 -14.67 -23.03
CA LYS A 278 2.24 -16.08 -23.15
C LYS A 278 2.71 -16.94 -21.98
N ILE A 279 3.93 -16.72 -21.49
CA ILE A 279 4.44 -17.42 -20.31
C ILE A 279 3.68 -16.99 -19.06
N ARG A 280 3.44 -15.69 -18.90
CA ARG A 280 2.66 -15.14 -17.78
C ARG A 280 1.28 -15.79 -17.70
N GLU A 281 0.56 -15.88 -18.81
CA GLU A 281 -0.76 -16.55 -18.88
C GLU A 281 -0.69 -18.02 -18.47
N ALA A 282 0.39 -18.72 -18.83
CA ALA A 282 0.60 -20.09 -18.38
C ALA A 282 0.87 -20.15 -16.86
N MET A 283 1.70 -19.26 -16.33
CA MET A 283 2.08 -19.21 -14.91
C MET A 283 0.91 -18.91 -13.98
N VAL A 284 0.00 -18.01 -14.37
CA VAL A 284 -1.19 -17.64 -13.57
C VAL A 284 -2.01 -18.87 -13.19
N LYS A 285 -2.05 -19.91 -14.03
CA LYS A 285 -2.80 -21.15 -13.78
C LYS A 285 -2.24 -22.00 -12.62
N TYR A 286 -0.99 -21.79 -12.26
CA TYR A 286 -0.27 -22.58 -11.25
C TYR A 286 0.00 -21.80 -9.97
N ILE A 287 -0.49 -20.57 -9.87
CA ILE A 287 -0.37 -19.78 -8.64
C ILE A 287 -1.41 -20.28 -7.66
N THR A 288 -0.91 -20.88 -6.59
CA THR A 288 -1.72 -21.22 -5.44
C THR A 288 -1.91 -19.95 -4.60
N VAL A 289 -3.17 -19.67 -4.24
CA VAL A 289 -3.57 -18.58 -3.34
C VAL A 289 -3.26 -18.96 -1.90
#